data_AF-A0A9Q0VDI6-F1
#
_entry.id   AF-A0A9Q0VDI6-F1
#
_cell.length_a   1.000
_cell.length_b   1.000
_cell.length_c   1.000
_cell.angle_alpha   90.00
_cell.angle_beta   90.00
_cell.angle_gamma   90.00
#
_symmetry.space_group_name_H-M   'P 1'
#
loop_
_entity.id
_entity.type
_entity.pdbx_description
1 polymer ?
#
loop_
_entity_poly.entity_id
_entity_poly.type
_entity_poly.pdbx_seq_one_letter_code
_entity_poly.pdbx_strand_id
1 'polypeptide(L)'
;MESLSSSSRFYSKLALFNSEQGLLKAPSSTLGAAALALHYANVIVLIENLASSSHMIDLETRDDLYRMLPTTVKAALKTRLKACARSQAPFVYDASLAAEWNLALSQILEWLSPLAHNMKRWQSKQDFERAQEVSSTDVLLFQTLHFADQAKTEAAIIELLVGLNYICRFNGEQDEKASSEFLGCRSSSLFEPKRDHHADYMAQD
;
A
#
# COMPACT_ATOMS: atom_id res chain seq x y z
N MET A 1 -1.88 -27.60 45.37
CA MET A 1 -2.67 -28.00 44.19
C MET A 1 -3.72 -26.94 43.93
N GLU A 2 -3.38 -25.80 43.31
CA GLU A 2 -4.33 -24.69 43.11
C GLU A 2 -4.16 -23.95 41.76
N SER A 3 -3.52 -24.56 40.76
CA SER A 3 -3.22 -23.88 39.48
C SER A 3 -4.23 -24.12 38.35
N LEU A 4 -5.23 -25.00 38.53
CA LEU A 4 -6.14 -25.39 37.44
C LEU A 4 -7.49 -24.64 37.42
N SER A 5 -7.87 -23.97 38.52
CA SER A 5 -9.18 -23.29 38.65
C SER A 5 -9.23 -21.89 38.02
N SER A 6 -8.08 -21.22 37.92
CA SER A 6 -7.97 -19.87 37.33
C SER A 6 -8.05 -19.92 35.81
N SER A 7 -7.38 -20.89 35.19
CA SER A 7 -7.30 -21.05 33.74
C SER A 7 -8.67 -21.28 33.10
N SER A 8 -9.51 -22.12 33.68
CA SER A 8 -10.83 -22.44 33.15
C SER A 8 -11.75 -21.21 33.07
N ARG A 9 -11.68 -20.26 34.03
CA ARG A 9 -12.47 -19.02 33.98
C ARG A 9 -12.07 -18.10 32.83
N PHE A 10 -10.79 -18.04 32.49
CA PHE A 10 -10.33 -17.19 31.39
C PHE A 10 -10.80 -17.73 30.05
N TYR A 11 -10.66 -19.04 29.83
CA TYR A 11 -11.16 -19.67 28.60
C TYR A 11 -12.69 -19.62 28.52
N SER A 12 -13.42 -19.78 29.63
CA SER A 12 -14.88 -19.61 29.64
C SER A 12 -15.32 -18.17 29.36
N LYS A 13 -14.58 -17.16 29.85
CA LYS A 13 -14.84 -15.75 29.52
C LYS A 13 -14.56 -15.45 28.05
N LEU A 14 -13.46 -15.96 27.50
CA LEU A 14 -13.11 -15.82 26.08
C LEU A 14 -14.11 -16.52 25.15
N ALA A 15 -14.60 -17.71 25.54
CA ALA A 15 -15.66 -18.40 24.80
C ALA A 15 -17.00 -17.63 24.86
N LEU A 16 -17.32 -17.01 25.99
CA LEU A 16 -18.46 -16.09 26.12
C LEU A 16 -18.35 -14.87 25.21
N PHE A 17 -17.13 -14.33 25.02
CA PHE A 17 -16.88 -13.25 24.06
C PHE A 17 -17.11 -13.67 22.60
N ASN A 18 -16.98 -14.95 22.27
CA ASN A 18 -17.22 -15.47 20.92
C ASN A 18 -18.68 -15.86 20.66
N SER A 19 -19.42 -16.29 21.69
CA SER A 19 -20.79 -16.81 21.55
C SER A 19 -21.88 -15.74 21.50
N GLU A 20 -21.65 -14.56 22.08
CA GLU A 20 -22.62 -13.47 22.07
C GLU A 20 -22.30 -12.53 20.90
N GLN A 21 -22.98 -12.73 19.78
CA GLN A 21 -23.00 -11.82 18.62
C GLN A 21 -23.56 -10.41 18.95
N GLY A 22 -23.60 -9.99 20.22
CA GLY A 22 -24.42 -8.88 20.71
C GLY A 22 -23.86 -7.96 21.80
N LEU A 23 -22.67 -8.17 22.39
CA LEU A 23 -22.28 -7.35 23.57
C LEU A 23 -20.82 -6.89 23.66
N LEU A 24 -20.19 -6.59 22.53
CA LEU A 24 -19.10 -5.61 22.51
C LEU A 24 -19.48 -4.51 21.53
N LYS A 25 -20.34 -3.60 21.98
CA LYS A 25 -20.68 -2.41 21.19
C LYS A 25 -19.41 -1.60 21.02
N ALA A 26 -18.83 -1.66 19.83
CA ALA A 26 -17.64 -0.90 19.53
C ALA A 26 -17.95 0.60 19.71
N PRO A 27 -17.05 1.39 20.31
CA PRO A 27 -17.24 2.83 20.44
C PRO A 27 -17.55 3.48 19.09
N SER A 28 -18.33 4.55 19.05
CA SER A 28 -18.72 5.21 17.78
C SER A 28 -17.54 5.74 16.96
N SER A 29 -16.35 5.84 17.56
CA SER A 29 -15.11 6.22 16.86
C SER A 29 -14.40 5.04 16.18
N THR A 30 -14.88 3.80 16.30
CA THR A 30 -14.19 2.64 15.73
C THR A 30 -14.73 2.20 14.37
N LEU A 31 -13.89 1.47 13.63
CA LEU A 31 -14.24 0.91 12.34
C LEU A 31 -15.37 -0.10 12.39
N GLY A 32 -15.49 -0.87 13.49
CA GLY A 32 -16.59 -1.81 13.70
C GLY A 32 -17.94 -1.08 13.84
N ALA A 33 -17.97 0.02 14.59
CA ALA A 33 -19.18 0.84 14.74
C ALA A 33 -19.59 1.54 13.43
N ALA A 34 -18.60 1.95 12.63
CA ALA A 34 -18.82 2.56 11.31
C ALA A 34 -19.08 1.54 10.18
N ALA A 35 -19.05 0.24 10.47
CA ALA A 35 -19.11 -0.85 9.48
C ALA A 35 -18.03 -0.77 8.38
N LEU A 36 -16.86 -0.21 8.70
CA LEU A 36 -15.73 -0.02 7.79
C LEU A 36 -14.59 -1.03 7.99
N ALA A 37 -14.64 -1.85 9.05
CA ALA A 37 -13.53 -2.74 9.41
C ALA A 37 -13.10 -3.69 8.27
N LEU A 38 -14.05 -4.38 7.63
CA LEU A 38 -13.76 -5.26 6.49
C LEU A 38 -13.30 -4.49 5.26
N HIS A 39 -13.93 -3.34 5.01
CA HIS A 39 -13.60 -2.49 3.87
C HIS A 39 -12.15 -2.01 3.95
N TYR A 40 -11.74 -1.48 5.11
CA TYR A 40 -10.35 -1.09 5.32
C TYR A 40 -9.39 -2.26 5.37
N ALA A 41 -9.79 -3.44 5.85
CA ALA A 41 -8.96 -4.63 5.75
C ALA A 41 -8.57 -4.93 4.29
N ASN A 42 -9.53 -4.83 3.36
CA ASN A 42 -9.25 -5.04 1.93
C ASN A 42 -8.33 -3.95 1.36
N VAL A 43 -8.51 -2.69 1.76
CA VAL A 43 -7.62 -1.57 1.35
C VAL A 43 -6.19 -1.80 1.86
N ILE A 44 -6.02 -2.18 3.12
CA ILE A 44 -4.71 -2.39 3.74
C ILE A 44 -3.97 -3.55 3.07
N VAL A 45 -4.65 -4.68 2.83
CA VAL A 45 -4.04 -5.83 2.14
C VAL A 45 -3.64 -5.46 0.70
N LEU A 46 -4.44 -4.66 0.00
CA LEU A 46 -4.07 -4.18 -1.33
C LEU A 46 -2.82 -3.27 -1.26
N ILE A 47 -2.77 -2.35 -0.30
CA ILE A 47 -1.61 -1.47 -0.07
C ILE A 47 -0.35 -2.29 0.26
N GLU A 48 -0.46 -3.33 1.10
CA GLU A 48 0.66 -4.22 1.44
C GLU A 48 1.22 -4.93 0.21
N ASN A 49 0.33 -5.46 -0.64
CA ASN A 49 0.74 -6.09 -1.90
C ASN A 49 1.49 -5.09 -2.80
N LEU A 50 0.97 -3.86 -2.90
CA LEU A 50 1.59 -2.80 -3.71
C LEU A 50 2.94 -2.34 -3.15
N ALA A 51 3.09 -2.29 -1.82
CA ALA A 51 4.37 -1.99 -1.18
C ALA A 51 5.42 -3.06 -1.50
N SER A 52 5.00 -4.32 -1.60
CA SER A 52 5.88 -5.45 -1.94
C SER A 52 6.29 -5.47 -3.42
N SER A 53 5.47 -4.93 -4.32
CA SER A 53 5.73 -4.89 -5.77
C SER A 53 5.55 -3.50 -6.38
N SER A 54 6.17 -2.49 -5.76
CA SER A 54 5.97 -1.07 -6.10
C SER A 54 6.44 -0.64 -7.49
N HIS A 55 7.23 -1.47 -8.18
CA HIS A 55 7.71 -1.25 -9.54
C HIS A 55 6.73 -1.74 -10.64
N MET A 56 5.69 -2.49 -10.28
CA MET A 56 4.73 -3.07 -11.23
C MET A 56 3.29 -2.54 -11.05
N ILE A 57 3.12 -1.36 -10.46
CA ILE A 57 1.76 -0.82 -10.26
C ILE A 57 1.20 -0.37 -11.61
N ASP A 58 0.31 -1.17 -12.17
CA ASP A 58 -0.44 -0.82 -13.38
C ASP A 58 -1.54 0.21 -13.08
N LEU A 59 -2.07 0.79 -14.16
CA LEU A 59 -3.13 1.78 -14.10
C LEU A 59 -4.41 1.23 -13.46
N GLU A 60 -4.73 -0.03 -13.76
CA GLU A 60 -5.94 -0.71 -13.28
C GLU A 60 -5.92 -0.90 -11.77
N THR A 61 -4.83 -1.42 -11.21
CA THR A 61 -4.65 -1.63 -9.78
C THR A 61 -4.69 -0.32 -9.00
N ARG A 62 -4.11 0.74 -9.57
CA ARG A 62 -4.18 2.09 -9.00
C ARG A 62 -5.61 2.62 -8.98
N ASP A 63 -6.35 2.46 -10.06
CA ASP A 63 -7.73 2.92 -10.18
C ASP A 63 -8.68 2.11 -9.28
N ASP A 64 -8.43 0.81 -9.12
CA ASP A 64 -9.12 -0.08 -8.19
C ASP A 64 -8.88 0.33 -6.73
N LEU A 65 -7.61 0.56 -6.36
CA LEU A 65 -7.26 1.10 -5.05
C LEU A 65 -8.01 2.40 -4.80
N TYR A 66 -7.96 3.34 -5.75
CA TYR A 66 -8.65 4.62 -5.61
C TYR A 66 -10.16 4.40 -5.50
N ARG A 67 -10.78 3.50 -6.26
CA ARG A 67 -12.21 3.20 -6.16
C ARG A 67 -12.59 2.69 -4.77
N MET A 68 -11.74 1.86 -4.18
CA MET A 68 -11.90 1.31 -2.83
C MET A 68 -11.71 2.33 -1.72
N LEU A 69 -11.13 3.52 -1.94
CA LEU A 69 -10.98 4.49 -0.85
C LEU A 69 -12.32 5.17 -0.49
N PRO A 70 -12.65 5.30 0.80
CA PRO A 70 -13.73 6.16 1.26
C PRO A 70 -13.54 7.62 0.84
N THR A 71 -14.64 8.36 0.75
CA THR A 71 -14.63 9.76 0.30
C THR A 71 -13.79 10.66 1.20
N THR A 72 -13.78 10.40 2.51
CA THR A 72 -12.95 11.10 3.50
C THR A 72 -11.46 10.95 3.21
N VAL A 73 -11.02 9.71 3.02
CA VAL A 73 -9.63 9.36 2.69
C VAL A 73 -9.22 9.94 1.33
N LYS A 74 -10.08 9.85 0.30
CA LYS A 74 -9.83 10.47 -1.01
C LYS A 74 -9.59 11.97 -0.91
N ALA A 75 -10.45 12.68 -0.16
CA ALA A 75 -10.35 14.13 -0.01
C ALA A 75 -9.07 14.53 0.74
N ALA A 76 -8.74 13.82 1.81
CA ALA A 76 -7.52 14.06 2.59
C ALA A 76 -6.25 13.77 1.77
N LEU A 77 -6.20 12.63 1.06
CA LEU A 77 -5.11 12.27 0.17
C LEU A 77 -4.89 13.32 -0.92
N LYS A 78 -5.97 13.74 -1.60
CA LYS A 78 -5.90 14.80 -2.63
C LYS A 78 -5.32 16.10 -2.07
N THR A 79 -5.66 16.45 -0.84
CA THR A 79 -5.15 17.65 -0.17
C THR A 79 -3.66 17.53 0.13
N ARG A 80 -3.22 16.39 0.69
CA ARG A 80 -1.81 16.08 0.97
C ARG A 80 -0.95 16.10 -0.30
N LEU A 81 -1.39 15.42 -1.35
CA LEU A 81 -0.66 15.34 -2.62
C LEU A 81 -0.57 16.71 -3.31
N LYS A 82 -1.64 17.52 -3.26
CA LYS A 82 -1.60 18.90 -3.78
C LYS A 82 -0.64 19.80 -2.99
N ALA A 83 -0.57 19.66 -1.68
CA ALA A 83 0.39 20.41 -0.86
C ALA A 83 1.82 20.05 -1.26
N CYS A 84 2.10 18.75 -1.41
CA CYS A 84 3.39 18.23 -1.86
C CYS A 84 3.78 18.78 -3.24
N ALA A 85 2.85 18.77 -4.20
CA ALA A 85 3.08 19.28 -5.55
C ALA A 85 3.36 20.80 -5.62
N ARG A 86 2.83 21.59 -4.67
CA ARG A 86 3.06 23.05 -4.62
C ARG A 86 4.39 23.42 -3.97
N SER A 87 4.90 22.57 -3.08
CA SER A 87 6.18 22.79 -2.39
C SER A 87 7.39 22.33 -3.20
N GLN A 88 7.19 21.57 -4.28
CA GLN A 88 8.28 20.98 -5.06
C GLN A 88 8.63 21.87 -6.26
N ALA A 89 9.78 22.55 -6.16
CA ALA A 89 10.61 22.93 -7.32
C ALA A 89 11.03 21.64 -8.08
N PRO A 90 11.54 21.69 -9.34
CA PRO A 90 11.59 20.53 -10.23
C PRO A 90 12.24 19.34 -9.54
N PHE A 91 11.42 18.32 -9.28
CA PHE A 91 11.68 17.32 -8.25
C PHE A 91 12.69 16.30 -8.78
N VAL A 92 13.93 16.38 -8.32
CA VAL A 92 14.82 15.22 -8.37
C VAL A 92 14.38 14.31 -7.22
N TYR A 93 13.78 13.16 -7.52
CA TYR A 93 13.44 12.20 -6.46
C TYR A 93 14.73 11.75 -5.77
N ASP A 94 14.78 11.96 -4.45
CA ASP A 94 15.92 11.58 -3.63
C ASP A 94 15.79 10.12 -3.19
N ALA A 95 16.85 9.35 -3.42
CA ALA A 95 16.98 7.96 -3.00
C ALA A 95 16.99 7.82 -1.47
N SER A 96 17.52 8.81 -0.74
CA SER A 96 17.53 8.80 0.71
C SER A 96 16.10 8.88 1.28
N LEU A 97 15.31 9.81 0.74
CA LEU A 97 13.90 9.97 1.09
C LEU A 97 13.06 8.75 0.64
N ALA A 98 13.40 8.10 -0.49
CA ALA A 98 12.76 6.86 -0.90
C ALA A 98 12.99 5.73 0.12
N ALA A 99 14.20 5.64 0.68
CA ALA A 99 14.53 4.66 1.71
C ALA A 99 13.77 4.95 3.02
N GLU A 100 13.66 6.22 3.43
CA GLU A 100 12.87 6.63 4.59
C GLU A 100 11.39 6.27 4.43
N TRP A 101 10.81 6.51 3.24
CA TRP A 101 9.44 6.11 2.96
C TRP A 101 9.27 4.59 3.00
N ASN A 102 10.19 3.81 2.44
CA ASN A 102 10.12 2.35 2.54
C ASN A 102 10.11 1.88 4.00
N LEU A 103 10.99 2.44 4.83
CA LEU A 103 11.02 2.12 6.27
C LEU A 103 9.71 2.49 6.96
N ALA A 104 9.17 3.68 6.69
CA ALA A 104 7.90 4.12 7.25
C ALA A 104 6.72 3.21 6.82
N LEU A 105 6.67 2.81 5.55
CA LEU A 105 5.67 1.85 5.05
C LEU A 105 5.78 0.52 5.81
N SER A 106 6.99 -0.03 5.94
CA SER A 106 7.21 -1.29 6.66
C SER A 106 6.78 -1.20 8.12
N GLN A 107 7.12 -0.12 8.82
CA GLN A 107 6.73 0.09 10.22
C GLN A 107 5.21 0.19 10.41
N ILE A 108 4.51 0.89 9.50
CA ILE A 108 3.05 0.99 9.58
C ILE A 108 2.40 -0.36 9.27
N LEU A 109 2.87 -1.05 8.24
CA LEU A 109 2.31 -2.35 7.84
C LEU A 109 2.60 -3.45 8.87
N GLU A 110 3.72 -3.40 9.59
CA GLU A 110 4.07 -4.39 10.63
C GLU A 110 2.94 -4.60 11.64
N TRP A 111 2.29 -3.52 12.09
CA TRP A 111 1.20 -3.62 13.06
C TRP A 111 -0.19 -3.63 12.40
N LEU A 112 -0.35 -3.06 11.21
CA LEU A 112 -1.65 -2.92 10.57
C LEU A 112 -2.04 -4.15 9.72
N SER A 113 -1.06 -4.78 9.05
CA SER A 113 -1.28 -5.95 8.19
C SER A 113 -1.86 -7.14 8.97
N PRO A 114 -1.31 -7.56 10.13
CA PRO A 114 -1.86 -8.70 10.87
C PRO A 114 -3.33 -8.51 11.25
N LEU A 115 -3.73 -7.29 11.63
CA LEU A 115 -5.12 -6.95 11.98
C LEU A 115 -6.06 -7.03 10.76
N ALA A 116 -5.59 -6.57 9.60
CA ALA A 116 -6.33 -6.62 8.35
C ALA A 116 -6.54 -8.07 7.87
N HIS A 117 -5.49 -8.89 7.88
CA HIS A 117 -5.61 -10.32 7.54
C HIS A 117 -6.52 -11.07 8.50
N ASN A 118 -6.41 -10.80 9.80
CA ASN A 118 -7.30 -11.36 10.82
C ASN A 118 -8.76 -10.96 10.57
N MET A 119 -9.04 -9.70 10.19
CA MET A 119 -10.39 -9.26 9.84
C MET A 119 -10.95 -10.01 8.63
N LYS A 120 -10.15 -10.21 7.58
CA LYS A 120 -10.57 -11.00 6.40
C LYS A 120 -10.85 -12.45 6.77
N ARG A 121 -9.95 -13.08 7.55
CA ARG A 121 -10.11 -14.46 8.02
C ARG A 121 -11.36 -14.61 8.90
N TRP A 122 -11.58 -13.67 9.82
CA TRP A 122 -12.77 -13.63 10.67
C TRP A 122 -14.05 -13.54 9.83
N GLN A 123 -14.07 -12.68 8.81
CA GLN A 123 -15.22 -12.55 7.92
C GLN A 123 -15.48 -13.81 7.10
N SER A 124 -14.44 -14.41 6.49
CA SER A 124 -14.60 -15.65 5.72
C SER A 124 -15.13 -16.80 6.58
N LYS A 125 -14.77 -16.81 7.87
CA LYS A 125 -15.29 -17.79 8.83
C LYS A 125 -16.76 -17.55 9.17
N GLN A 126 -17.20 -16.31 9.35
CA GLN A 126 -18.63 -15.98 9.54
C GLN A 126 -19.50 -16.40 8.35
N ASP A 127 -18.97 -16.32 7.13
CA ASP A 127 -19.67 -16.80 5.94
C ASP A 127 -19.67 -18.34 5.84
N PHE A 128 -18.64 -19.00 6.36
CA PHE A 128 -18.54 -20.47 6.41
C PHE A 128 -19.28 -21.10 7.60
N GLU A 129 -19.36 -20.46 8.77
CA GLU A 129 -20.19 -20.91 9.91
C GLU A 129 -21.68 -20.88 9.56
N ARG A 130 -22.08 -20.00 8.65
CA ARG A 130 -23.41 -20.04 8.02
C ARG A 130 -23.60 -21.24 7.08
N ALA A 131 -22.52 -21.94 6.69
CA ALA A 131 -22.51 -23.02 5.70
C ALA A 131 -22.10 -24.42 6.24
N GLN A 132 -21.19 -24.54 7.22
CA GLN A 132 -20.80 -25.81 7.85
C GLN A 132 -19.88 -25.61 9.09
N GLU A 133 -20.09 -26.41 10.14
CA GLU A 133 -19.25 -26.45 11.35
C GLU A 133 -17.89 -27.11 11.06
N VAL A 134 -16.82 -26.31 11.03
CA VAL A 134 -15.44 -26.82 11.11
C VAL A 134 -14.71 -26.09 12.22
N SER A 135 -14.15 -26.83 13.17
CA SER A 135 -13.31 -26.27 14.23
C SER A 135 -11.94 -25.88 13.69
N SER A 136 -11.61 -24.59 13.72
CA SER A 136 -10.22 -24.13 13.55
C SER A 136 -10.04 -22.83 14.31
N THR A 137 -8.96 -22.75 15.09
CA THR A 137 -8.51 -21.63 15.95
C THR A 137 -9.21 -20.30 15.67
N ASP A 138 -10.11 -19.91 16.58
CA ASP A 138 -10.95 -18.71 16.46
C ASP A 138 -10.08 -17.45 16.51
N VAL A 139 -10.13 -16.66 15.43
CA VAL A 139 -9.60 -15.29 15.45
C VAL A 139 -10.55 -14.45 16.31
N LEU A 140 -10.02 -13.80 17.33
CA LEU A 140 -10.83 -13.00 18.25
C LEU A 140 -11.10 -11.63 17.65
N LEU A 141 -12.29 -11.06 17.87
CA LEU A 141 -12.68 -9.78 17.27
C LEU A 141 -11.73 -8.62 17.62
N PHE A 142 -11.10 -8.67 18.81
CA PHE A 142 -10.08 -7.70 19.22
C PHE A 142 -8.74 -7.83 18.47
N GLN A 143 -8.46 -8.98 17.86
CA GLN A 143 -7.28 -9.21 17.02
C GLN A 143 -7.51 -8.72 15.58
N THR A 144 -8.65 -8.07 15.32
CA THR A 144 -9.05 -7.53 14.02
C THR A 144 -9.13 -6.01 14.07
N LEU A 145 -9.43 -5.39 12.92
CA LEU A 145 -9.68 -3.95 12.82
C LEU A 145 -11.01 -3.49 13.47
N HIS A 146 -11.83 -4.40 14.00
CA HIS A 146 -13.16 -4.05 14.51
C HIS A 146 -13.15 -2.95 15.59
N PHE A 147 -12.17 -2.97 16.49
CA PHE A 147 -12.03 -1.96 17.54
C PHE A 147 -10.99 -0.88 17.23
N ALA A 148 -10.42 -0.88 16.02
CA ALA A 148 -9.47 0.15 15.62
C ALA A 148 -10.18 1.51 15.50
N ASP A 149 -9.50 2.55 15.98
CA ASP A 149 -9.98 3.93 15.87
C ASP A 149 -9.97 4.38 14.42
N GLN A 150 -11.11 4.85 13.93
CA GLN A 150 -11.30 5.23 12.53
C GLN A 150 -10.34 6.32 12.09
N ALA A 151 -10.20 7.39 12.88
CA ALA A 151 -9.38 8.54 12.51
C ALA A 151 -7.89 8.15 12.43
N LYS A 152 -7.42 7.33 13.39
CA LYS A 152 -6.04 6.82 13.38
C LYS A 152 -5.78 5.87 12.22
N THR A 153 -6.73 4.98 11.91
CA THR A 153 -6.57 4.07 10.77
C THR A 153 -6.58 4.84 9.44
N GLU A 154 -7.49 5.81 9.27
CA GLU A 154 -7.52 6.66 8.07
C GLU A 154 -6.23 7.45 7.91
N ALA A 155 -5.69 8.03 9.00
CA ALA A 155 -4.41 8.73 8.97
C ALA A 155 -3.26 7.80 8.54
N ALA A 156 -3.18 6.58 9.11
CA ALA A 156 -2.17 5.60 8.73
C ALA A 156 -2.28 5.19 7.26
N ILE A 157 -3.51 4.96 6.75
CA ILE A 157 -3.76 4.66 5.33
C ILE A 157 -3.29 5.82 4.44
N ILE A 158 -3.54 7.08 4.83
CA ILE A 158 -3.10 8.24 4.06
C ILE A 158 -1.56 8.30 3.99
N GLU A 159 -0.86 8.08 5.11
CA GLU A 159 0.61 8.05 5.12
C GLU A 159 1.15 6.92 4.22
N LEU A 160 0.52 5.73 4.26
CA LEU A 160 0.87 4.63 3.35
C LEU A 160 0.72 5.03 1.88
N LEU A 161 -0.39 5.68 1.54
CA LEU A 161 -0.69 6.08 0.16
C LEU A 161 0.24 7.20 -0.34
N VAL A 162 0.63 8.14 0.53
CA VAL A 162 1.60 9.18 0.19
C VAL A 162 2.98 8.57 -0.04
N GLY A 163 3.42 7.67 0.84
CA GLY A 163 4.69 6.96 0.70
C GLY A 163 4.76 6.09 -0.55
N LEU A 164 3.70 5.33 -0.84
CA LEU A 164 3.59 4.54 -2.07
C LEU A 164 3.66 5.45 -3.30
N ASN A 165 2.90 6.55 -3.33
CA ASN A 165 2.96 7.50 -4.45
C ASN A 165 4.37 8.06 -4.65
N TYR A 166 5.13 8.28 -3.58
CA TYR A 166 6.53 8.71 -3.67
C TYR A 166 7.42 7.63 -4.29
N ILE A 167 7.39 6.42 -3.73
CA ILE A 167 8.25 5.30 -4.13
C ILE A 167 7.99 4.91 -5.59
N CYS A 168 6.72 4.84 -6.01
CA CYS A 168 6.38 4.50 -7.40
C CYS A 168 6.90 5.51 -8.41
N ARG A 169 6.91 6.80 -8.05
CA ARG A 169 7.44 7.85 -8.93
C ARG A 169 8.98 7.82 -8.96
N PHE A 170 9.62 7.60 -7.81
CA PHE A 170 11.07 7.40 -7.76
C PHE A 170 11.51 6.21 -8.62
N ASN A 171 10.85 5.06 -8.49
CA ASN A 171 11.17 3.86 -9.28
C ASN A 171 10.96 4.10 -10.78
N GLY A 172 9.86 4.76 -11.18
CA GLY A 172 9.61 5.08 -12.58
C GLY A 172 10.70 5.95 -13.22
N GLU A 173 11.22 6.94 -12.51
CA GLU A 173 12.35 7.74 -13.02
C GLU A 173 13.64 6.93 -13.16
N GLN A 174 13.88 5.96 -12.28
CA GLN A 174 15.06 5.10 -12.35
C GLN A 174 14.97 4.15 -13.56
N ASP A 175 13.78 3.62 -13.87
CA ASP A 175 13.54 2.78 -15.04
C ASP A 175 13.68 3.57 -16.36
N GLU A 176 13.19 4.82 -16.40
CA GLU A 176 13.37 5.71 -17.55
C GLU A 176 14.84 6.10 -17.78
N LYS A 177 15.60 6.36 -16.71
CA LYS A 177 17.05 6.66 -16.80
C LYS A 177 17.83 5.43 -17.26
N ALA A 178 17.56 4.25 -16.71
CA ALA A 178 18.22 3.01 -17.10
C ALA A 178 17.94 2.61 -18.57
N SER A 179 16.71 2.83 -19.03
CA SER A 179 16.34 2.57 -20.44
C SER A 179 16.94 3.62 -21.40
N SER A 180 17.05 4.88 -20.98
CA SER A 180 17.73 5.93 -21.75
C SER A 180 19.24 5.68 -21.90
N GLU A 181 19.92 5.23 -20.84
CA GLU A 181 21.34 4.85 -20.87
C GLU A 181 21.61 3.65 -21.80
N PHE A 182 20.69 2.67 -21.85
CA PHE A 182 20.80 1.53 -22.76
C PHE A 182 20.66 1.92 -24.24
N LEU A 183 19.83 2.93 -24.55
CA LEU A 183 19.69 3.47 -25.91
C LEU A 183 20.85 4.42 -26.30
N GLY A 184 21.53 5.05 -25.34
CA GLY A 184 22.67 5.94 -25.58
C GLY A 184 23.92 5.25 -26.16
N CYS A 185 24.05 3.93 -26.01
CA CYS A 185 25.19 3.15 -26.52
C CYS A 185 25.07 2.71 -28.00
N ARG A 186 23.99 3.05 -28.72
CA ARG A 186 23.80 2.64 -30.13
C ARG A 186 24.09 3.72 -31.19
N SER A 187 24.54 4.91 -30.79
CA SER A 187 24.83 6.01 -31.72
C SER A 187 26.31 6.43 -31.67
N SER A 188 27.19 5.57 -32.20
CA SER A 188 28.56 5.95 -32.57
C SER A 188 29.03 5.17 -33.80
N SER A 189 28.43 5.46 -34.95
CA SER A 189 29.03 5.34 -36.29
C SER A 189 28.13 6.16 -37.25
N LEU A 190 28.58 7.01 -38.16
CA LEU A 190 29.87 7.29 -38.76
C LEU A 190 30.02 8.82 -38.91
N PHE A 191 31.15 9.39 -38.49
CA PHE A 191 31.70 10.58 -39.15
C PHE A 191 32.73 10.06 -40.16
N GLU A 192 32.38 10.05 -41.45
CA GLU A 192 33.38 9.89 -42.50
C GLU A 192 34.10 11.24 -42.72
N PRO A 193 35.44 11.29 -42.67
CA PRO A 193 36.17 12.48 -43.10
C PRO A 193 36.22 12.50 -44.63
N LYS A 194 35.59 13.51 -45.21
CA LYS A 194 35.58 13.77 -46.65
C LYS A 194 37.01 14.08 -47.11
N ARG A 195 37.63 13.15 -47.84
CA ARG A 195 38.95 13.34 -48.45
C ARG A 195 38.85 14.31 -49.63
N ASP A 196 39.68 15.33 -49.59
CA ASP A 196 39.90 16.30 -50.66
C ASP A 196 40.32 15.60 -51.96
N HIS A 197 39.64 15.89 -53.06
CA HIS A 197 40.16 15.69 -54.41
C HIS A 197 40.04 17.03 -55.15
N HIS A 198 41.14 17.77 -55.15
CA HIS A 198 41.44 18.81 -56.11
C HIS A 198 41.54 18.15 -57.49
N ALA A 199 40.69 18.53 -58.43
CA ALA A 199 40.85 18.19 -59.84
C ALA A 199 40.58 19.46 -60.65
N ASP A 200 41.68 19.96 -61.23
CA ASP A 200 41.75 21.03 -62.20
C ASP A 200 40.77 20.85 -63.34
N TYR A 201 40.07 21.92 -63.73
CA TYR A 201 39.64 22.14 -65.12
C TYR A 201 39.48 23.65 -65.35
N MET A 202 40.52 24.26 -65.92
CA MET A 202 40.47 25.56 -66.59
C MET A 202 41.11 25.40 -67.98
N ALA A 203 40.26 25.32 -68.99
CA ALA A 203 40.49 25.58 -70.42
C ALA A 203 39.08 25.48 -71.05
N GLN A 204 38.55 26.44 -71.80
CA GLN A 204 39.16 27.20 -72.87
C GLN A 204 38.24 28.39 -73.25
N ASP A 205 38.87 29.46 -73.73
CA ASP A 205 38.32 30.39 -74.73
C ASP A 205 38.02 29.69 -76.06
#